data_AF-A0A926GAG2-F1
#
_entry.id   AF-A0A926GAG2-F1
#
_cell.length_a   1.000
_cell.length_b   1.000
_cell.length_c   1.000
_cell.angle_alpha   90.00
_cell.angle_beta   90.00
_cell.angle_gamma   90.00
#
_symmetry.space_group_name_H-M   'P 1'
#
loop_
_entity.id
_entity.type
_entity.pdbx_description
1 polymer ?
#
loop_
_entity_poly.entity_id
_entity_poly.type
_entity_poly.pdbx_seq_one_letter_code
_entity_poly.pdbx_strand_id
1 'polypeptide(L)'
;MLALALGGCGAEKRPAGPDQPQSAPNGPGDRRIAGVEANKYQVGQGGRYFSWNGCGACHGSEAHGVLALGDDNWRGGGAFDQVYRSIANHPGRTPSYGETIPAQQLWQITAYVRSLKDLPSVNRHRQDVDQAGEPQGSNWSGPVL
;
A
#
# COMPACT_ATOMS: atom_id res chain seq x y z
N MET A 1 -14.84 -10.61 51.43
CA MET A 1 -14.66 -11.33 50.16
C MET A 1 -14.94 -10.36 49.03
N LEU A 2 -13.90 -9.79 48.42
CA LEU A 2 -14.02 -8.87 47.29
C LEU A 2 -13.72 -9.68 46.02
N ALA A 3 -14.77 -10.05 45.28
CA ALA A 3 -14.63 -10.76 44.02
C ALA A 3 -14.18 -9.77 42.93
N LEU A 4 -12.93 -9.87 42.47
CA LEU A 4 -12.49 -9.19 41.25
C LEU A 4 -13.19 -9.85 40.05
N ALA A 5 -14.10 -9.11 39.43
CA ALA A 5 -14.67 -9.50 38.15
C ALA A 5 -13.59 -9.37 37.07
N LEU A 6 -13.14 -10.52 36.55
CA LEU A 6 -12.32 -10.61 35.34
C LEU A 6 -13.19 -10.17 34.15
N GLY A 7 -13.08 -8.90 33.76
CA GLY A 7 -13.64 -8.40 32.51
C GLY A 7 -12.94 -9.09 31.34
N GLY A 8 -13.66 -10.01 30.68
CA GLY A 8 -13.14 -10.75 29.53
C GLY A 8 -12.79 -9.83 28.36
N CYS A 9 -11.72 -10.17 27.65
CA CYS A 9 -11.40 -9.61 26.34
C CYS A 9 -12.55 -9.93 25.37
N GLY A 10 -13.49 -9.02 25.22
CA GLY A 10 -14.46 -9.09 24.12
C GLY A 10 -13.70 -8.93 22.81
N ALA A 11 -13.85 -9.88 21.89
CA ALA A 11 -13.41 -9.69 20.52
C ALA A 11 -14.14 -8.46 19.95
N GLU A 12 -13.42 -7.34 19.83
CA GLU A 12 -13.92 -6.13 19.17
C GLU A 12 -14.25 -6.52 17.73
N LYS A 13 -15.54 -6.68 17.43
CA LYS A 13 -16.03 -6.76 16.05
C LYS A 13 -15.82 -5.40 15.43
N ARG A 14 -14.59 -5.11 15.00
CA ARG A 14 -14.36 -4.07 13.99
C ARG A 14 -15.15 -4.52 12.78
N PRO A 15 -16.14 -3.74 12.29
CA PRO A 15 -16.70 -4.02 10.99
C PRO A 15 -15.50 -4.08 10.05
N ALA A 16 -15.32 -5.22 9.38
CA ALA A 16 -14.39 -5.29 8.28
C ALA A 16 -14.75 -4.09 7.39
N GLY A 17 -13.82 -3.17 7.20
CA GLY A 17 -14.00 -2.09 6.25
C GLY A 17 -14.42 -2.68 4.89
N PRO A 18 -14.99 -1.88 3.97
CA PRO A 18 -15.50 -2.37 2.70
C PRO A 18 -14.54 -3.42 2.11
N ASP A 19 -15.10 -4.57 1.70
CA ASP A 19 -14.32 -5.71 1.22
C ASP A 19 -13.19 -5.22 0.32
N GLN A 20 -11.97 -5.59 0.70
CA GLN A 20 -10.76 -5.07 0.08
C GLN A 20 -10.83 -5.25 -1.44
N PRO A 21 -10.36 -4.29 -2.27
CA PRO A 21 -10.55 -4.37 -3.71
C PRO A 21 -9.93 -5.64 -4.30
N GLN A 22 -10.75 -6.55 -4.81
CA GLN A 22 -10.31 -7.80 -5.45
C GLN A 22 -10.15 -7.67 -6.98
N SER A 23 -10.42 -6.49 -7.53
CA SER A 23 -10.39 -6.22 -8.97
C SER A 23 -9.81 -4.85 -9.26
N ALA A 24 -9.39 -4.61 -10.50
CA ALA A 24 -8.93 -3.30 -10.95
C ALA A 24 -10.01 -2.21 -10.74
N PRO A 25 -9.61 -0.92 -10.68
CA PRO A 25 -10.56 0.19 -10.67
C PRO A 25 -11.44 0.20 -11.92
N ASN A 26 -12.74 0.46 -11.73
CA ASN A 26 -13.72 0.57 -12.81
C ASN A 26 -13.72 1.95 -13.48
N GLY A 27 -12.62 2.69 -13.39
CA GLY A 27 -12.44 4.06 -13.90
C GLY A 27 -12.22 5.09 -12.80
N PRO A 28 -12.14 6.38 -13.16
CA PRO A 28 -11.75 7.46 -12.24
C PRO A 28 -12.78 7.73 -11.13
N GLY A 29 -14.04 7.34 -11.33
CA GLY A 29 -15.13 7.50 -10.37
C GLY A 29 -15.39 6.27 -9.49
N ASP A 30 -14.46 5.31 -9.42
CA ASP A 30 -14.66 4.11 -8.61
C ASP A 30 -14.78 4.48 -7.12
N ARG A 31 -15.95 4.17 -6.53
CA ARG A 31 -16.29 4.52 -5.14
C ARG A 31 -15.30 3.99 -4.10
N ARG A 32 -14.51 2.98 -4.43
CA ARG A 32 -13.51 2.37 -3.54
C ARG A 32 -12.29 3.26 -3.35
N ILE A 33 -11.98 4.15 -4.32
CA ILE A 33 -10.77 4.97 -4.36
C ILE A 33 -10.61 5.81 -3.10
N ALA A 34 -11.63 6.62 -2.77
CA ALA A 34 -11.60 7.50 -1.62
C ALA A 34 -11.37 6.73 -0.30
N GLY A 35 -11.95 5.52 -0.18
CA GLY A 35 -11.78 4.68 1.00
C GLY A 35 -10.36 4.14 1.16
N VAL A 36 -9.67 3.84 0.06
CA VAL A 36 -8.28 3.36 0.11
C VAL A 36 -7.32 4.52 0.34
N GLU A 37 -7.48 5.65 -0.36
CA GLU A 37 -6.59 6.81 -0.24
C GLU A 37 -6.67 7.49 1.14
N ALA A 38 -7.86 7.56 1.74
CA ALA A 38 -8.04 8.16 3.06
C ALA A 38 -7.58 7.24 4.21
N ASN A 39 -7.36 5.96 3.95
CA ASN A 39 -7.03 4.99 4.98
C ASN A 39 -5.51 4.86 5.15
N LYS A 40 -4.99 5.45 6.22
CA LYS A 40 -3.55 5.43 6.55
C LYS A 40 -2.96 4.02 6.66
N TYR A 41 -3.75 3.03 7.10
CA TYR A 41 -3.30 1.64 7.12
C TYR A 41 -3.08 1.11 5.69
N GLN A 42 -3.99 1.40 4.75
CA GLN A 42 -3.86 0.98 3.35
C GLN A 42 -2.67 1.63 2.67
N VAL A 43 -2.46 2.93 2.91
CA VAL A 43 -1.29 3.68 2.43
C VAL A 43 0.00 3.12 3.04
N GLY A 44 -0.03 2.80 4.34
CA GLY A 44 1.05 2.16 5.09
C GLY A 44 1.49 0.83 4.47
N GLN A 45 0.51 -0.05 4.23
CA GLN A 45 0.72 -1.33 3.55
C GLN A 45 1.22 -1.14 2.11
N GLY A 46 0.75 -0.10 1.41
CA GLY A 46 1.21 0.24 0.07
C GLY A 46 2.71 0.50 -0.01
N GLY A 47 3.29 1.22 0.95
CA GLY A 47 4.74 1.42 1.02
C GLY A 47 5.50 0.12 1.26
N ARG A 48 4.94 -0.79 2.08
CA ARG A 48 5.55 -2.10 2.34
C ARG A 48 5.58 -2.93 1.06
N TYR A 49 4.46 -3.00 0.35
CA TYR A 49 4.39 -3.72 -0.93
C TYR A 49 5.23 -3.06 -2.02
N PHE A 50 5.37 -1.73 -2.01
CA PHE A 50 6.28 -1.02 -2.90
C PHE A 50 7.73 -1.49 -2.71
N SER A 51 8.19 -1.60 -1.47
CA SER A 51 9.53 -2.12 -1.15
C SER A 51 9.67 -3.59 -1.54
N TRP A 52 8.71 -4.44 -1.19
CA TRP A 52 8.74 -5.89 -1.43
C TRP A 52 8.74 -6.27 -2.91
N ASN A 53 8.01 -5.51 -3.72
CA ASN A 53 7.91 -5.75 -5.15
C ASN A 53 9.06 -5.09 -5.94
N GLY A 54 10.07 -4.56 -5.25
CA GLY A 54 11.31 -4.05 -5.85
C GLY A 54 11.18 -2.69 -6.51
N CYS A 55 10.09 -1.95 -6.27
CA CYS A 55 9.89 -0.62 -6.88
C CYS A 55 10.99 0.36 -6.47
N GLY A 56 11.51 0.23 -5.25
CA GLY A 56 12.62 1.05 -4.73
C GLY A 56 13.95 0.86 -5.46
N ALA A 57 14.15 -0.23 -6.23
CA ALA A 57 15.39 -0.43 -6.99
C ALA A 57 15.60 0.66 -8.06
N CYS A 58 14.52 1.17 -8.64
CA CYS A 58 14.57 2.26 -9.63
C CYS A 58 14.12 3.60 -9.04
N HIS A 59 13.14 3.57 -8.13
CA HIS A 59 12.52 4.77 -7.58
C HIS A 59 13.08 5.19 -6.21
N GLY A 60 14.03 4.46 -5.63
CA GLY A 60 14.53 4.68 -4.26
C GLY A 60 13.56 4.19 -3.18
N SER A 61 14.08 3.90 -1.98
CA SER A 61 13.31 3.33 -0.85
C SER A 61 12.11 4.21 -0.45
N GLU A 62 12.30 5.53 -0.48
CA GLU A 62 11.25 6.52 -0.19
C GLU A 62 10.56 7.09 -1.45
N ALA A 63 10.71 6.43 -2.61
CA ALA A 63 10.25 6.89 -3.92
C ALA A 63 10.84 8.27 -4.37
N HIS A 64 12.01 8.63 -3.82
CA HIS A 64 12.82 9.84 -4.08
C HIS A 64 14.13 9.59 -4.88
N GLY A 65 14.24 8.43 -5.52
CA GLY A 65 15.36 8.09 -6.40
C GLY A 65 15.39 8.97 -7.66
N VAL A 66 16.33 8.68 -8.56
CA VAL A 66 16.52 9.40 -9.83
C VAL A 66 15.25 9.50 -10.71
N LEU A 67 14.29 8.58 -10.52
CA LEU A 67 12.94 8.62 -11.08
C LEU A 67 11.92 8.89 -9.96
N ALA A 68 11.93 10.09 -9.38
CA ALA A 68 11.04 10.43 -8.29
C ALA A 68 9.57 10.31 -8.72
N LEU A 69 8.73 9.71 -7.87
CA LEU A 69 7.30 9.54 -8.13
C LEU A 69 6.43 10.59 -7.41
N GLY A 70 7.07 11.48 -6.64
CA GLY A 70 6.39 12.49 -5.82
C GLY A 70 6.10 13.81 -6.54
N ASP A 71 6.50 13.97 -7.81
CA ASP A 71 6.17 15.15 -8.60
C ASP A 71 4.84 14.98 -9.37
N ASP A 72 4.29 16.10 -9.83
CA ASP A 72 3.00 16.13 -10.54
C ASP A 72 3.14 15.76 -12.04
N ASN A 73 4.34 15.39 -12.53
CA ASN A 73 4.63 15.24 -13.95
C ASN A 73 4.43 13.79 -14.44
N TRP A 74 3.21 13.28 -14.29
CA TRP A 74 2.84 11.93 -14.72
C TRP A 74 2.47 11.87 -16.20
N ARG A 75 3.35 11.30 -17.04
CA ARG A 75 3.15 11.16 -18.51
C ARG A 75 1.91 10.32 -18.91
N GLY A 76 1.40 9.49 -18.00
CA GLY A 76 0.19 8.66 -18.18
C GLY A 76 -1.07 9.20 -17.52
N GLY A 77 -1.00 10.40 -16.95
CA GLY A 77 -2.04 10.98 -16.11
C GLY A 77 -1.94 10.54 -14.65
N GLY A 78 -2.31 11.44 -13.75
CA GLY A 78 -2.21 11.29 -12.31
C GLY A 78 -3.55 11.03 -11.64
N ALA A 79 -4.51 10.33 -12.26
CA ALA A 79 -5.70 9.82 -11.59
C ALA A 79 -5.42 8.44 -10.97
N PHE A 80 -6.21 8.01 -9.98
CA PHE A 80 -5.97 6.74 -9.30
C PHE A 80 -5.98 5.54 -10.24
N ASP A 81 -6.99 5.45 -11.11
CA ASP A 81 -7.11 4.36 -12.08
C ASP A 81 -5.99 4.39 -13.13
N GLN A 82 -5.50 5.57 -13.49
CA GLN A 82 -4.37 5.74 -14.40
C GLN A 82 -3.07 5.24 -13.78
N VAL A 83 -2.75 5.69 -12.55
CA VAL A 83 -1.57 5.23 -11.81
C VAL A 83 -1.64 3.71 -11.60
N TYR A 84 -2.79 3.17 -11.20
CA TYR A 84 -3.00 1.73 -11.07
C TYR A 84 -2.66 1.00 -12.37
N ARG A 85 -3.19 1.47 -13.50
CA ARG A 85 -2.94 0.86 -14.82
C ARG A 85 -1.47 0.95 -15.24
N SER A 86 -0.80 2.06 -14.96
CA SER A 86 0.63 2.24 -15.24
C SER A 86 1.49 1.25 -14.44
N ILE A 87 1.14 0.98 -13.19
CA ILE A 87 1.80 -0.03 -12.37
C ILE A 87 1.48 -1.42 -12.91
N ALA A 88 0.19 -1.77 -13.01
CA ALA A 88 -0.24 -3.10 -13.40
C ALA A 88 0.31 -3.55 -14.76
N ASN A 89 0.36 -2.63 -15.73
CA ASN A 89 0.75 -2.89 -17.11
C ASN A 89 2.12 -2.28 -17.48
N HIS A 90 3.05 -2.20 -16.53
CA HIS A 90 4.34 -1.58 -16.75
C HIS A 90 5.10 -2.25 -17.93
N PRO A 91 5.42 -1.52 -19.02
CA PRO A 91 5.85 -2.13 -20.29
C PRO A 91 7.22 -2.82 -20.23
N GLY A 92 8.07 -2.45 -19.26
CA GLY A 92 9.38 -3.07 -19.06
C GLY A 92 9.39 -4.28 -18.12
N ARG A 93 8.23 -4.80 -17.70
CA ARG A 93 8.13 -5.88 -16.70
C ARG A 93 7.28 -7.04 -17.22
N THR A 94 7.92 -8.22 -17.35
CA THR A 94 7.26 -9.49 -17.72
C THR A 94 7.64 -10.59 -16.70
N PRO A 95 6.68 -11.37 -16.18
CA PRO A 95 5.23 -11.15 -16.24
C PRO A 95 4.85 -9.82 -15.60
N SER A 96 3.72 -9.27 -16.04
CA SER A 96 3.25 -7.95 -15.61
C SER A 96 2.96 -7.93 -14.11
N TYR A 97 2.97 -6.75 -13.50
CA TYR A 97 2.59 -6.62 -12.10
C TYR A 97 1.13 -7.01 -11.87
N GLY A 98 0.23 -6.75 -12.83
CA GLY A 98 -1.17 -7.17 -12.77
C GLY A 98 -1.37 -8.69 -12.72
N GLU A 99 -0.41 -9.47 -13.21
CA GLU A 99 -0.45 -10.94 -13.20
C GLU A 99 0.20 -11.55 -11.95
N THR A 100 1.02 -10.79 -11.24
CA THR A 100 1.90 -11.30 -10.17
C THR A 100 1.57 -10.72 -8.80
N ILE A 101 1.00 -9.52 -8.76
CA ILE A 101 0.62 -8.81 -7.55
C ILE A 101 -0.92 -8.85 -7.43
N PRO A 102 -1.47 -9.30 -6.29
CA PRO A 102 -2.91 -9.26 -6.05
C PRO A 102 -3.48 -7.85 -6.22
N ALA A 103 -4.69 -7.74 -6.77
CA ALA A 103 -5.33 -6.44 -7.02
C ALA A 103 -5.31 -5.54 -5.78
N GLN A 104 -5.67 -6.07 -4.61
CA GLN A 104 -5.64 -5.33 -3.35
C GLN A 104 -4.28 -4.66 -3.08
N GLN A 105 -3.19 -5.39 -3.28
CA GLN A 105 -1.84 -4.85 -3.08
C GLN A 105 -1.52 -3.77 -4.11
N LEU A 106 -1.95 -3.93 -5.36
CA LEU A 106 -1.83 -2.88 -6.38
C LEU A 106 -2.62 -1.61 -6.03
N TRP A 107 -3.81 -1.75 -5.44
CA TRP A 107 -4.57 -0.62 -4.91
C TRP A 107 -3.81 0.10 -3.78
N GLN A 108 -3.20 -0.65 -2.87
CA GLN A 108 -2.42 -0.10 -1.77
C GLN A 108 -1.15 0.60 -2.27
N ILE A 109 -0.40 -0.01 -3.17
CA ILE A 109 0.78 0.61 -3.81
C ILE A 109 0.36 1.89 -4.54
N THR A 110 -0.75 1.86 -5.28
CA THR A 110 -1.29 3.03 -5.99
C THR A 110 -1.60 4.17 -5.00
N ALA A 111 -2.27 3.87 -3.89
CA ALA A 111 -2.58 4.85 -2.85
C ALA A 111 -1.30 5.42 -2.21
N TYR A 112 -0.31 4.57 -1.93
CA TYR A 112 0.99 5.00 -1.42
C TYR A 112 1.67 5.98 -2.39
N VAL A 113 1.83 5.60 -3.66
CA VAL A 113 2.45 6.45 -4.68
C VAL A 113 1.75 7.81 -4.79
N ARG A 114 0.42 7.82 -4.76
CA ARG A 114 -0.37 9.06 -4.84
C ARG A 114 -0.30 9.93 -3.60
N SER A 115 -0.05 9.33 -2.44
CA SER A 115 0.15 10.07 -1.19
C SER A 115 1.52 10.76 -1.12
N LEU A 116 2.50 10.36 -1.94
CA LEU A 116 3.87 10.88 -1.88
C LEU A 116 3.95 12.40 -2.06
N LYS A 117 3.06 12.99 -2.87
CA LYS A 117 2.98 14.44 -3.06
C LYS A 117 2.59 15.20 -1.78
N ASP A 118 1.80 14.56 -0.92
CA ASP A 118 1.23 15.15 0.30
C ASP A 118 2.01 14.74 1.57
N LEU A 119 2.84 13.70 1.49
CA LEU A 119 3.67 13.25 2.60
C LEU A 119 4.97 14.08 2.67
N PRO A 120 5.32 14.71 3.80
CA PRO A 120 6.67 15.23 3.99
C PRO A 120 7.67 14.07 4.18
N SER A 121 8.95 14.28 3.81
CA SER A 121 10.01 13.24 3.84
C SER A 121 10.12 12.54 5.19
N VAL A 122 9.97 13.27 6.30
CA VAL A 122 10.02 12.73 7.67
C VAL A 122 8.93 11.69 7.98
N ASN A 123 7.80 11.72 7.27
CA ASN A 123 6.73 10.74 7.44
C ASN A 123 6.98 9.48 6.60
N ARG A 124 7.63 9.63 5.44
CA ARG A 124 8.06 8.51 4.60
C ARG A 124 9.21 7.74 5.24
N HIS A 125 10.22 8.45 5.75
CA HIS A 125 11.31 7.85 6.50
C HIS A 125 10.79 7.04 7.71
N ARG A 126 9.81 7.59 8.44
CA ARG A 126 9.15 6.87 9.54
C ARG A 126 8.48 5.58 9.08
N GLN A 127 7.80 5.60 7.94
CA GLN A 127 7.20 4.40 7.37
C GLN A 127 8.25 3.35 6.99
N ASP A 128 9.40 3.76 6.43
CA ASP A 128 10.49 2.85 6.09
C ASP A 128 11.15 2.22 7.34
N VAL A 129 11.38 3.01 8.40
CA VAL A 129 11.93 2.46 9.65
C VAL A 129 10.94 1.59 10.40
N ASP A 130 9.64 1.95 10.38
CA ASP A 130 8.57 1.13 10.97
C ASP A 130 8.51 -0.22 10.23
N GLN A 131 8.66 -0.22 8.89
CA GLN A 131 8.72 -1.43 8.07
C GLN A 131 10.00 -2.24 8.25
N ALA A 132 11.14 -1.61 8.51
CA ALA A 132 12.39 -2.31 8.79
C ALA A 132 12.30 -3.19 10.05
N GLY A 133 11.46 -2.80 11.02
CA GLY A 133 11.13 -3.59 12.18
C GLY A 133 10.09 -4.68 11.95
N GLU A 134 9.34 -4.64 10.85
CA GLU A 134 8.33 -5.66 10.56
C GLU A 134 9.00 -6.96 10.06
N PRO A 135 8.53 -8.14 10.52
CA PRO A 135 9.05 -9.41 10.05
C PRO A 135 8.82 -9.56 8.54
N GLN A 136 9.94 -9.57 7.83
CA GLN A 136 10.05 -9.81 6.39
C GLN A 136 10.00 -11.31 6.12
N GLY A 137 9.61 -11.77 4.92
CA GLY A 137 9.50 -13.21 4.63
C GLY A 137 10.76 -14.04 4.95
N SER A 138 11.95 -13.44 4.88
CA SER A 138 13.23 -14.07 5.28
C SER A 138 13.46 -14.12 6.81
N ASN A 139 12.80 -13.24 7.56
CA ASN A 139 12.99 -13.01 9.00
C ASN A 139 11.72 -13.34 9.80
N TRP A 140 10.68 -13.83 9.15
CA TRP A 140 9.38 -14.13 9.74
C TRP A 140 9.35 -15.56 10.26
N SER A 141 9.00 -15.69 11.54
CA SER A 141 8.93 -16.96 12.29
C SER A 141 7.50 -17.27 12.77
N GLY A 142 6.50 -16.63 12.17
CA GLY A 142 5.09 -16.87 12.48
C GLY A 142 4.54 -18.17 11.88
N PRO A 143 3.28 -18.52 12.18
CA PRO A 143 2.63 -19.70 11.62
C PRO A 143 2.29 -19.51 10.14
N VAL A 144 2.82 -20.38 9.27
CA VAL A 144 2.47 -20.44 7.85
C VAL A 144 1.05 -20.98 7.76
N LEU A 145 0.10 -20.11 7.39
CA LEU A 145 -1.28 -20.50 7.09
C LEU A 145 -1.34 -21.24 5.75
#